data_AF-A0A3C2DZ15-F1
#
_entry.id   AF-A0A3C2DZ15-F1
#
_cell.length_a   1.000
_cell.length_b   1.000
_cell.length_c   1.000
_cell.angle_alpha   90.00
_cell.angle_beta   90.00
_cell.angle_gamma   90.00
#
_symmetry.space_group_name_H-M   'P 1'
#
loop_
_entity.id
_entity.type
_entity.pdbx_description
1 polymer ?
#
loop_
_entity_poly.entity_id
_entity_poly.type
_entity_poly.pdbx_seq_one_letter_code
_entity_poly.pdbx_strand_id
1 'polypeptide(L)'
;MSTRLPTVGITLDREQGGGYAKQPWYALRENYVECVTGAGGLPLMLAHEPRLAGDCAARLDALIVTGGDFDVDPALFGDTTRHPKVTT
;
A
#
# COMPACT_ATOMS: atom_id res chain seq x y z
N MET A 1 -25.15 4.88 -15.73
CA MET A 1 -23.87 4.37 -15.20
C MET A 1 -23.01 5.55 -14.79
N SER A 2 -22.26 5.44 -13.69
CA SER A 2 -21.35 6.49 -13.24
C SER A 2 -20.29 6.79 -14.31
N THR A 3 -20.02 8.06 -14.57
CA THR A 3 -19.06 8.52 -15.59
C THR A 3 -17.65 8.75 -15.01
N ARG A 4 -17.47 8.52 -13.70
CA ARG A 4 -16.20 8.68 -13.01
C ARG A 4 -15.40 7.37 -13.03
N LEU A 5 -14.10 7.47 -13.26
CA LEU A 5 -13.16 6.36 -13.08
C LEU A 5 -13.23 5.84 -11.62
N PRO A 6 -13.38 4.52 -11.41
CA PRO A 6 -13.31 3.93 -10.07
C PRO A 6 -11.98 4.27 -9.40
N THR A 7 -12.01 4.82 -8.19
CA THR A 7 -10.80 5.20 -7.44
C THR A 7 -10.27 4.01 -6.68
N VAL A 8 -9.04 3.59 -7.00
CA VAL A 8 -8.37 2.45 -6.39
C VAL A 8 -7.23 2.94 -5.51
N GLY A 9 -7.36 2.73 -4.20
CA GLY A 9 -6.30 3.05 -3.24
C GLY A 9 -5.16 2.05 -3.36
N ILE A 10 -3.92 2.51 -3.33
CA ILE A 10 -2.72 1.67 -3.40
C ILE A 10 -1.80 2.02 -2.23
N THR A 11 -1.43 1.02 -1.43
CA THR A 11 -0.45 1.18 -0.36
C THR A 11 0.94 1.46 -0.91
N LEU A 12 1.79 2.11 -0.12
CA LEU A 12 3.17 2.43 -0.47
C LEU A 12 4.12 1.67 0.43
N ASP A 13 5.32 1.38 -0.05
CA ASP A 13 6.42 1.03 0.84
C ASP A 13 7.01 2.32 1.41
N ARG A 14 7.50 2.30 2.65
CA ARG A 14 8.14 3.45 3.31
C ARG A 14 9.53 3.10 3.76
N GLU A 15 10.49 3.86 3.27
CA GLU A 15 11.90 3.72 3.66
C GLU A 15 12.33 4.88 4.55
N GLN A 16 13.24 4.61 5.51
CA GLN A 16 13.74 5.63 6.44
C GLN A 16 14.78 6.58 5.81
N GLY A 17 15.15 6.36 4.55
CA GLY A 17 16.20 7.08 3.82
C GLY A 17 17.40 6.17 3.50
N GLY A 18 18.30 6.67 2.66
CA GLY A 18 19.36 5.87 2.05
C GLY A 18 18.92 5.28 0.69
N GLY A 19 19.90 4.80 -0.09
CA GLY A 19 19.68 4.32 -1.45
C GLY A 19 19.21 5.43 -2.39
N TYR A 20 17.90 5.59 -2.52
CA TYR A 20 17.24 6.50 -3.46
C TYR A 20 17.23 7.97 -3.01
N ALA A 21 16.95 8.25 -1.74
CA ALA A 21 16.87 9.61 -1.19
C ALA A 21 17.48 9.71 0.21
N LYS A 22 17.99 10.89 0.57
CA LYS A 22 18.57 11.14 1.92
C LYS A 22 17.51 11.18 3.02
N GLN A 23 16.30 11.62 2.69
CA GLN A 23 15.17 11.71 3.61
C GLN A 23 14.26 10.49 3.46
N PRO A 24 13.39 10.18 4.44
CA PRO A 24 12.39 9.14 4.29
C PRO A 24 11.55 9.32 3.03
N TRP A 25 11.26 8.22 2.34
CA TRP A 25 10.59 8.24 1.04
C TRP A 25 9.58 7.10 0.90
N TYR A 26 8.62 7.28 0.00
CA TYR A 26 7.65 6.25 -0.37
C TYR A 26 8.00 5.63 -1.72
N ALA A 27 7.80 4.32 -1.85
CA ALA A 27 8.06 3.54 -3.06
C ALA A 27 6.81 2.83 -3.56
N LEU A 28 6.74 2.62 -4.88
CA LEU A 28 5.75 1.76 -5.52
C LEU A 28 6.31 1.22 -6.85
N ARG A 29 6.15 -0.09 -7.10
CA ARG A 29 6.45 -0.66 -8.43
C ARG A 29 5.39 -0.22 -9.44
N GLU A 30 5.81 0.16 -10.64
CA GLU A 30 4.92 0.73 -11.66
C GLU A 30 3.75 -0.19 -12.04
N ASN A 31 3.97 -1.50 -12.00
CA ASN A 31 3.01 -2.50 -12.43
C ASN A 31 1.67 -2.43 -11.68
N TYR A 32 1.65 -1.90 -10.45
CA TYR A 32 0.40 -1.66 -9.72
C TYR A 32 -0.42 -0.53 -10.36
N VAL A 33 0.23 0.56 -10.75
CA VAL A 33 -0.40 1.71 -11.42
C VAL A 33 -0.85 1.30 -12.83
N GLU A 34 -0.03 0.56 -13.54
CA GLU A 34 -0.36 0.06 -14.88
C GLU A 34 -1.56 -0.88 -14.87
N CYS A 35 -1.64 -1.79 -13.89
CA CYS A 35 -2.77 -2.69 -13.75
C CYS A 35 -4.09 -1.93 -13.53
N VAL A 36 -4.08 -0.92 -12.65
CA VAL A 36 -5.27 -0.10 -12.37
C VAL A 36 -5.67 0.72 -13.59
N THR A 37 -4.73 1.43 -14.21
CA THR A 37 -5.01 2.28 -15.38
C THR A 37 -5.44 1.46 -16.59
N GLY A 38 -4.80 0.31 -16.85
CA GLY A 38 -5.18 -0.63 -17.90
C GLY A 38 -6.57 -1.23 -17.71
N ALA A 39 -7.06 -1.32 -16.47
CA ALA A 39 -8.43 -1.74 -16.14
C ALA A 39 -9.45 -0.58 -16.16
N GLY A 40 -9.04 0.66 -16.48
CA GLY A 40 -9.90 1.84 -16.50
C GLY A 40 -10.18 2.45 -15.12
N GLY A 41 -9.34 2.17 -14.13
CA GLY A 41 -9.39 2.76 -12.80
C GLY A 41 -8.52 4.02 -12.65
N LEU A 42 -8.79 4.81 -11.61
CA LEU A 42 -7.98 5.93 -11.15
C LEU A 42 -7.13 5.46 -9.95
N PRO A 43 -5.81 5.28 -10.12
CA PRO A 43 -4.93 4.90 -9.02
C PRO A 43 -4.74 6.08 -8.05
N LEU A 44 -4.83 5.81 -6.75
CA LEU A 44 -4.60 6.78 -5.68
C LEU A 44 -3.64 6.22 -4.63
N MET A 45 -2.44 6.78 -4.55
CA MET A 45 -1.44 6.40 -3.56
C MET A 45 -1.87 6.88 -2.17
N LEU A 46 -1.87 5.95 -1.21
CA LEU A 46 -2.34 6.23 0.15
C LEU A 46 -1.19 6.68 1.05
N ALA A 47 -1.37 7.82 1.71
CA ALA A 47 -0.43 8.30 2.71
C ALA A 47 -0.44 7.39 3.96
N HIS A 48 0.73 7.21 4.60
CA HIS A 48 0.83 6.46 5.85
C HIS A 48 0.41 7.32 7.05
N GLU A 49 -0.86 7.74 7.06
CA GLU A 49 -1.49 8.48 8.15
C GLU A 49 -2.73 7.70 8.63
N PRO A 50 -2.60 6.88 9.71
CA PRO A 50 -3.69 6.04 10.20
C PRO A 50 -4.97 6.81 10.53
N ARG A 51 -4.87 8.09 10.94
CA ARG A 51 -6.03 8.93 11.26
C ARG A 51 -6.94 9.17 10.05
N LEU A 52 -6.41 9.06 8.82
CA LEU A 52 -7.16 9.24 7.58
C LEU A 52 -7.78 7.94 7.05
N ALA A 53 -7.52 6.78 7.68
CA ALA A 53 -7.94 5.48 7.13
C ALA A 53 -9.45 5.40 6.87
N GLY A 54 -10.28 5.90 7.79
CA GLY A 54 -11.74 5.91 7.63
C GLY A 54 -12.19 6.81 6.47
N ASP A 55 -11.61 8.01 6.36
CA ASP A 55 -11.91 8.95 5.27
C ASP A 55 -11.46 8.42 3.91
N CYS A 56 -10.31 7.75 3.86
CA CYS A 56 -9.85 7.05 2.67
C CYS A 56 -10.82 5.93 2.29
N ALA A 57 -11.14 5.03 3.20
CA ALA A 57 -12.05 3.90 2.94
C ALA A 57 -13.42 4.37 2.44
N ALA A 58 -13.95 5.48 2.96
CA ALA A 58 -15.22 6.05 2.52
C ALA A 58 -15.20 6.65 1.10
N ARG A 59 -14.02 6.95 0.54
CA ARG A 59 -13.86 7.61 -0.77
C ARG A 59 -13.36 6.67 -1.87
N LEU A 60 -12.84 5.51 -1.50
CA LEU A 60 -12.28 4.52 -2.43
C LEU A 60 -13.36 3.54 -2.90
N ASP A 61 -13.29 3.17 -4.17
CA ASP A 61 -14.12 2.12 -4.74
C ASP A 61 -13.46 0.74 -4.57
N ALA A 62 -12.12 0.71 -4.47
CA ALA A 62 -11.34 -0.49 -4.22
C ALA A 62 -10.01 -0.17 -3.51
N LEU A 63 -9.38 -1.20 -2.95
CA LEU A 63 -8.06 -1.14 -2.30
C LEU A 63 -7.16 -2.25 -2.85
N ILE A 64 -5.93 -1.89 -3.21
CA ILE A 64 -4.83 -2.82 -3.47
C ILE A 64 -3.83 -2.69 -2.33
N VAL A 65 -3.60 -3.80 -1.65
CA VAL A 65 -2.48 -3.97 -0.72
C VAL A 65 -1.31 -4.53 -1.52
N THR A 66 -0.24 -3.76 -1.63
CA THR A 66 0.97 -4.14 -2.36
C THR A 66 1.76 -5.19 -1.58
N GLY A 67 2.36 -6.15 -2.29
CA GLY A 67 3.38 -7.02 -1.70
C GLY A 67 4.71 -6.28 -1.52
N GLY A 68 5.40 -6.57 -0.42
CA GLY A 68 6.74 -6.08 -0.09
C GLY A 68 7.78 -7.20 0.05
N ASP A 69 9.02 -6.83 0.35
CA ASP A 69 10.13 -7.77 0.64
C ASP A 69 10.30 -7.95 2.16
N PHE A 70 9.18 -8.01 2.88
CA PHE A 70 9.10 -8.13 4.33
C PHE A 70 7.85 -8.91 4.74
N ASP A 71 7.88 -9.48 5.94
CA ASP A 71 6.83 -10.23 6.59
C ASP A 71 6.02 -9.35 7.55
N VAL A 72 4.75 -9.70 7.74
CA VAL A 72 3.93 -9.14 8.81
C VAL A 72 4.31 -9.83 10.11
N ASP A 73 4.56 -9.05 11.17
CA ASP A 73 4.83 -9.61 12.51
C ASP A 73 3.70 -10.58 12.92
N PRO A 74 4.01 -11.85 13.20
CA PRO A 74 3.01 -12.85 13.58
C PRO A 74 2.15 -12.47 14.78
N ALA A 75 2.68 -11.64 15.68
CA ALA A 75 1.93 -11.11 16.81
C ALA A 75 0.69 -10.29 16.38
N LEU A 76 0.73 -9.67 15.19
CA LEU A 76 -0.38 -8.87 14.66
C LEU A 76 -1.58 -9.71 14.25
N PHE A 77 -1.40 -11.00 13.99
CA PHE A 77 -2.47 -11.95 13.67
C PHE A 77 -2.64 -13.06 14.71
N GLY A 78 -2.08 -12.87 15.92
CA GLY A 78 -2.33 -13.71 17.08
C GLY A 78 -1.46 -14.95 17.20
N ASP A 79 -0.40 -15.07 16.39
CA ASP A 79 0.57 -16.15 16.55
C ASP A 79 1.57 -15.79 17.67
N THR A 80 1.89 -16.79 18.49
CA THR A 80 2.87 -16.67 19.58
C THR A 80 4.26 -17.17 19.18
N THR A 81 4.40 -17.72 17.98
CA THR A 81 5.65 -18.25 17.45
C THR A 81 6.11 -17.45 16.25
N ARG A 82 7.42 -17.22 16.15
CA ARG A 82 8.04 -16.55 15.00
C ARG A 82 9.01 -17.52 14.33
N HIS A 83 8.77 -17.82 13.06
CA HIS A 83 9.67 -18.68 12.30
C HIS A 83 11.03 -17.97 12.07
N PRO A 84 12.18 -18.68 12.10
CA PRO A 84 13.51 -18.05 11.99
C PRO A 84 13.78 -17.26 10.70
N LYS A 85 12.97 -17.47 9.66
CA LYS A 85 13.07 -16.75 8.37
C LYS A 85 12.25 -15.46 8.31
N VAL A 86 11.43 -15.17 9.32
CA VAL A 86 10.57 -13.98 9.32
C VAL A 86 11.43 -12.72 9.39
N THR A 87 11.31 -11.82 8.41
CA THR A 87 11.99 -10.52 8.38
C THR A 87 10.96 -9.40 8.36
N THR A 88 10.97 -8.50 9.34
CA THR A 88 9.99 -7.39 9.49
C THR A 88 10.61 -6.04 9.23
#